data_AF-A0A4Q6BGG2-F1
#
_entry.id   AF-A0A4Q6BGG2-F1
#
_cell.length_a   1.000
_cell.length_b   1.000
_cell.length_c   1.000
_cell.angle_alpha   90.00
_cell.angle_beta   90.00
_cell.angle_gamma   90.00
#
_symmetry.space_group_name_H-M   'P 1'
#
loop_
_entity.id
_entity.type
_entity.pdbx_description
1 polymer ?
#
loop_
_entity_poly.entity_id
_entity_poly.type
_entity_poly.pdbx_seq_one_letter_code
_entity_poly.pdbx_strand_id
1 'polypeptide(L)'
;MTTLSRLAAFTLLLFFNLAAMGQASFRTKVIDQATKEPIEGATVRCQDASCTCGCTTDAAGSFQLSCKNCKEHVVSHAGYTSQILSIDNPVSLV
;
A
#
# COMPACT_ATOMS: atom_id res chain seq x y z
N MET A 1 45.08 0.76 6.55
CA MET A 1 43.81 1.11 5.88
C MET A 1 43.77 2.62 5.71
N THR A 2 43.88 3.13 4.48
CA THR A 2 44.02 4.57 4.20
C THR A 2 42.69 5.29 4.39
N THR A 3 42.72 6.57 4.78
CA THR A 3 41.50 7.41 4.95
C THR A 3 40.65 7.48 3.69
N LEU A 4 41.28 7.34 2.52
CA LEU A 4 40.63 7.26 1.21
C LEU A 4 39.72 6.02 1.06
N SER A 5 40.14 4.85 1.56
CA SER A 5 39.31 3.64 1.50
C SER A 5 38.13 3.70 2.49
N ARG A 6 38.27 4.46 3.58
CA ARG A 6 37.17 4.74 4.51
C ARG A 6 36.14 5.67 3.87
N LEU A 7 36.57 6.74 3.19
CA LEU A 7 35.65 7.66 2.50
C LEU A 7 34.88 6.94 1.39
N ALA A 8 35.55 6.15 0.55
CA ALA A 8 34.92 5.40 -0.53
C ALA A 8 33.86 4.40 -0.01
N ALA A 9 34.14 3.70 1.10
CA ALA A 9 33.18 2.80 1.72
C ALA A 9 31.94 3.54 2.26
N PHE A 10 32.12 4.72 2.87
CA PHE A 10 31.02 5.56 3.35
C PHE A 10 30.14 6.06 2.20
N THR A 11 30.75 6.50 1.10
CA THR A 11 30.00 6.95 -0.09
C THR A 11 29.21 5.80 -0.71
N LEU A 12 29.79 4.60 -0.81
CA LEU A 12 29.10 3.41 -1.32
C LEU A 12 27.89 3.03 -0.44
N LEU A 13 28.05 3.10 0.89
CA LEU A 13 26.96 2.85 1.84
C LEU A 13 25.82 3.87 1.70
N LEU A 14 26.15 5.16 1.49
CA LEU A 14 25.14 6.20 1.25
C LEU A 14 24.34 5.93 -0.04
N PHE A 15 24.99 5.52 -1.13
CA PHE A 15 24.29 5.17 -2.37
C PHE A 15 23.42 3.91 -2.25
N PHE A 16 23.81 2.93 -1.43
CA PHE A 16 23.03 1.71 -1.22
C PHE A 16 21.70 1.98 -0.47
N ASN A 17 21.65 3.00 0.39
CA ASN A 17 20.43 3.35 1.12
C ASN A 17 19.33 3.93 0.21
N LEU A 18 19.67 4.60 -0.89
CA LEU A 18 18.67 5.17 -1.82
C LEU A 18 17.88 4.08 -2.57
N ALA A 19 18.46 2.92 -2.82
CA ALA A 19 17.79 1.82 -3.53
C ALA A 19 16.78 1.05 -2.64
N ALA A 20 16.76 1.29 -1.33
CA ALA A 20 15.90 0.57 -0.39
C ALA A 20 14.48 1.17 -0.24
N MET A 21 14.22 2.35 -0.79
CA MET A 21 12.92 3.06 -0.71
C MET A 21 12.02 2.77 -1.92
N GLY A 22 11.72 1.49 -2.18
CA GLY A 22 10.90 1.05 -3.32
C GLY A 22 9.52 0.49 -2.95
N GLN A 23 8.95 0.87 -1.79
CA GLN A 23 7.65 0.35 -1.37
C GLN A 23 6.53 1.18 -1.98
N ALA A 24 5.87 0.65 -3.00
CA ALA A 24 4.65 1.25 -3.54
C ALA A 24 3.51 1.11 -2.53
N SER A 25 3.05 2.25 -1.99
CA SER A 25 1.83 2.31 -1.17
C SER A 25 0.73 3.05 -1.90
N PHE A 26 -0.48 2.50 -1.91
CA PHE A 26 -1.65 3.22 -2.40
C PHE A 26 -2.54 3.63 -1.23
N ARG A 27 -3.15 4.81 -1.34
CA ARG A 27 -4.02 5.42 -0.32
C ARG A 27 -5.32 5.85 -0.98
N THR A 28 -6.46 5.44 -0.43
CA THR A 28 -7.78 5.80 -0.95
C THR A 28 -8.85 5.71 0.14
N LYS A 29 -10.10 5.96 -0.21
CA LYS A 29 -11.27 5.96 0.68
C LYS A 29 -12.34 4.98 0.21
N VAL A 30 -13.07 4.40 1.15
CA VAL A 30 -14.26 3.59 0.92
C VAL A 30 -15.48 4.41 1.34
N ILE A 31 -16.36 4.69 0.39
CA ILE A 31 -17.54 5.55 0.55
C ILE A 31 -18.78 4.76 0.15
N ASP A 32 -19.85 4.86 0.95
CA ASP A 32 -21.14 4.28 0.60
C ASP A 32 -21.78 5.02 -0.59
N GLN A 33 -22.32 4.26 -1.54
CA GLN A 33 -22.87 4.85 -2.76
C GLN A 33 -24.18 5.60 -2.52
N ALA A 34 -25.01 5.17 -1.58
CA ALA A 34 -26.35 5.71 -1.33
C ALA A 34 -26.32 6.94 -0.41
N THR A 35 -25.61 6.85 0.72
CA THR A 35 -25.53 7.90 1.74
C THR A 35 -24.39 8.88 1.47
N LYS A 36 -23.39 8.49 0.66
CA LYS A 36 -22.14 9.24 0.45
C LYS A 36 -21.30 9.39 1.72
N GLU A 37 -21.56 8.58 2.73
CA GLU A 37 -20.82 8.57 3.98
C GLU A 37 -19.60 7.64 3.90
N PRO A 38 -18.52 7.94 4.64
CA PRO A 38 -17.37 7.04 4.73
C PRO A 38 -17.72 5.74 5.46
N ILE A 39 -17.19 4.62 4.99
CA ILE A 39 -17.37 3.31 5.64
C ILE A 39 -16.15 3.03 6.51
N GLU A 40 -16.34 3.08 7.83
CA GLU A 40 -15.34 2.67 8.82
C GLU A 40 -15.26 1.15 8.96
N GLY A 41 -14.06 0.60 9.15
CA GLY A 41 -13.87 -0.83 9.40
C GLY A 41 -14.11 -1.74 8.19
N ALA A 42 -14.15 -1.20 6.97
CA ALA A 42 -14.12 -2.01 5.76
C ALA A 42 -12.75 -2.69 5.64
N THR A 43 -12.76 -4.00 5.36
CA THR A 43 -11.54 -4.80 5.18
C THR A 43 -11.13 -4.76 3.71
N VAL A 44 -9.90 -4.31 3.47
CA VAL A 44 -9.26 -4.31 2.16
C VAL A 44 -8.13 -5.34 2.18
N ARG A 45 -8.22 -6.37 1.34
CA ARG A 45 -7.24 -7.45 1.30
C ARG A 45 -6.78 -7.73 -0.12
N CYS A 46 -5.52 -8.11 -0.28
CA CYS A 46 -5.07 -8.67 -1.54
C CYS A 46 -5.78 -10.01 -1.83
N GLN A 47 -6.18 -10.24 -3.08
CA GLN A 47 -6.83 -11.47 -3.50
C GLN A 47 -5.82 -12.57 -3.90
N ASP A 48 -4.57 -12.20 -4.18
CA ASP A 48 -3.50 -13.14 -4.53
C ASP A 48 -3.24 -14.15 -3.40
N ALA A 49 -3.23 -15.44 -3.73
CA ALA A 49 -3.12 -16.53 -2.76
C ALA A 49 -1.79 -16.53 -1.97
N SER A 50 -0.73 -15.95 -2.52
CA SER A 50 0.58 -15.82 -1.89
C SER A 50 0.74 -14.51 -1.08
N CYS A 51 -0.29 -13.66 -1.05
CA CYS A 51 -0.23 -12.33 -0.46
C CYS A 51 -1.23 -12.22 0.71
N THR A 52 -0.74 -12.13 1.94
CA THR A 52 -1.56 -11.98 3.16
C THR A 52 -1.77 -10.52 3.57
N CYS A 53 -1.44 -9.62 2.66
CA CYS A 53 -1.59 -8.20 2.81
C CYS A 53 -3.04 -7.76 3.01
N GLY A 54 -3.30 -6.96 4.02
CA GLY A 54 -4.60 -6.30 4.19
C GLY A 54 -4.55 -5.17 5.21
N CYS A 55 -5.60 -4.37 5.20
CA CYS A 55 -5.82 -3.29 6.15
C CYS A 55 -7.33 -3.05 6.34
N THR A 56 -7.67 -2.24 7.33
CA THR A 56 -9.04 -1.78 7.56
C THR A 56 -9.12 -0.26 7.38
N THR A 57 -10.29 0.23 6.98
CA THR A 57 -10.53 1.68 6.90
C THR A 57 -10.70 2.31 8.28
N ASP A 58 -10.26 3.57 8.40
CA ASP A 58 -10.47 4.40 9.58
C ASP A 58 -11.87 5.03 9.64
N ALA A 59 -12.15 5.84 10.67
CA ALA A 59 -13.42 6.56 10.85
C ALA A 59 -13.77 7.53 9.71
N ALA A 60 -12.78 7.95 8.91
CA ALA A 60 -12.97 8.76 7.71
C ALA A 60 -13.08 7.90 6.43
N GLY A 61 -13.19 6.58 6.57
CA GLY A 61 -13.25 5.60 5.49
C GLY A 61 -11.92 5.46 4.74
N SER A 62 -10.84 6.04 5.24
CA SER A 62 -9.54 6.09 4.56
C SER A 62 -8.70 4.87 4.91
N PHE A 63 -7.88 4.42 3.97
CA PHE A 63 -6.89 3.39 4.20
C PHE A 63 -5.63 3.61 3.38
N GLN A 64 -4.53 3.00 3.82
CA GLN A 64 -3.29 2.93 3.07
C GLN A 64 -2.75 1.50 3.12
N LEU A 65 -2.47 0.93 1.96
CA LEU A 65 -1.97 -0.43 1.83
C LEU A 65 -0.67 -0.43 1.02
N SER A 66 0.35 -1.09 1.55
CA SER A 66 1.66 -1.26 0.90
C SER A 66 1.90 -2.74 0.69
N CYS A 67 1.69 -3.20 -0.55
CA CYS A 67 1.75 -4.62 -0.89
C CYS A 67 2.51 -4.83 -2.18
N LYS A 68 3.47 -5.75 -2.12
CA LYS A 68 4.25 -6.12 -3.30
C LYS A 68 3.44 -7.09 -4.15
N ASN A 69 3.36 -6.78 -5.45
CA ASN A 69 2.80 -7.67 -6.48
C ASN A 69 1.35 -8.10 -6.23
N CYS A 70 0.52 -7.20 -5.70
CA CYS A 70 -0.93 -7.42 -5.63
C CYS A 70 -1.62 -6.70 -6.78
N LYS A 71 -2.36 -7.42 -7.62
CA LYS A 71 -3.13 -6.81 -8.72
C LYS A 71 -4.58 -6.55 -8.35
N GLU A 72 -5.17 -7.47 -7.58
CA GLU A 72 -6.59 -7.44 -7.25
C GLU A 72 -6.76 -7.34 -5.74
N HIS A 73 -7.57 -6.37 -5.32
CA HIS A 73 -7.91 -6.12 -3.93
C HIS A 73 -9.40 -6.35 -3.72
N VAL A 74 -9.76 -7.18 -2.76
CA VAL A 74 -11.14 -7.34 -2.32
C VAL A 74 -11.43 -6.38 -1.17
N VAL A 75 -12.48 -5.59 -1.32
CA VAL A 75 -13.05 -4.75 -0.26
C VAL A 75 -14.30 -5.42 0.25
N SER A 76 -14.37 -5.65 1.57
CA SER A 76 -15.48 -6.33 2.22
C SER A 76 -15.85 -5.66 3.54
N HIS A 77 -17.15 -5.61 3.84
CA HIS A 77 -17.67 -5.08 5.09
C HIS A 77 -18.99 -5.77 5.43
N ALA A 78 -19.31 -5.88 6.72
CA ALA A 78 -20.57 -6.49 7.14
C ALA A 78 -21.76 -5.67 6.61
N GLY A 79 -22.70 -6.32 5.93
CA GLY A 79 -23.86 -5.65 5.32
C GLY A 79 -23.63 -5.09 3.91
N TYR A 80 -22.44 -5.26 3.33
CA TYR A 80 -22.13 -4.83 1.96
C TYR A 80 -21.77 -6.01 1.07
N THR A 81 -22.04 -5.86 -0.22
CA THR A 81 -21.53 -6.82 -1.22
C THR A 81 -20.06 -6.51 -1.49
N SER A 82 -19.20 -7.52 -1.36
CA SER A 82 -17.77 -7.38 -1.61
C SER A 82 -17.48 -6.89 -3.03
N GLN A 83 -16.52 -5.98 -3.16
CA GLN A 83 -16.09 -5.41 -4.43
C GLN A 83 -14.65 -5.81 -4.72
N ILE A 84 -14.34 -6.07 -5.99
CA ILE A 84 -12.98 -6.34 -6.46
C ILE A 84 -12.45 -5.08 -7.14
N LEU A 85 -11.29 -4.62 -6.69
CA LEU A 85 -10.57 -3.49 -7.23
C LEU A 85 -9.29 -3.98 -7.88
N SER A 86 -9.22 -3.93 -9.20
CA SER A 86 -8.00 -4.22 -9.95
C SER A 86 -7.15 -2.96 -10.06
N ILE A 87 -5.98 -2.95 -9.42
CA ILE A 87 -5.01 -1.85 -9.49
C ILE A 87 -3.92 -2.29 -10.47
N ASP A 88 -4.01 -1.80 -11.71
CA ASP A 88 -3.09 -2.21 -12.79
C ASP A 88 -1.71 -1.54 -12.69
N ASN A 89 -1.51 -0.57 -11.78
CA ASN A 89 -0.20 0.04 -11.51
C ASN A 89 -0.13 0.67 -10.11
N PRO A 90 1.04 0.69 -9.44
CA PRO A 90 1.29 1.52 -8.27
C PRO A 90 1.36 2.98 -8.69
N VAL A 91 0.22 3.56 -9.05
CA VAL A 91 0.12 4.97 -9.40
C VAL A 91 0.22 5.76 -8.10
N SER A 92 1.38 6.39 -7.91
CA SER A 92 1.49 7.61 -7.12
C SER A 92 0.44 8.57 -7.65
N LEU A 93 -0.68 8.70 -6.93
CA LEU A 93 -1.63 9.78 -7.14
C LEU A 93 -0.90 11.05 -6.68
N VAL A 94 -0.39 11.81 -7.66
CA VAL A 94 0.07 13.20 -7.47
C VAL A 94 -1.16 14.11 -7.53
#